data_AF-A0AAP2RCN1-F1
#
_entry.id   AF-A0AAP2RCN1-F1
#
_cell.length_a   1.000
_cell.length_b   1.000
_cell.length_c   1.000
_cell.angle_alpha   90.00
_cell.angle_beta   90.00
_cell.angle_gamma   90.00
#
_symmetry.space_group_name_H-M   'P 1'
#
loop_
_entity.id
_entity.type
_entity.pdbx_description
1 polymer ?
#
loop_
_entity_poly.entity_id
_entity_poly.type
_entity_poly.pdbx_seq_one_letter_code
_entity_poly.pdbx_strand_id
1 'polypeptide(L)' 'MLFKPEDKNPYIFNGKPLKDFQDLKDYLVAFTEREAIWVASWIEYLGDEETASRIRRKPKNFKNIIYDRYNELSPHI' A
#
# COMPACT_ATOMS: atom_id res chain seq x y z
N MET A 1 -7.73 -6.46 -10.02
CA MET A 1 -6.38 -6.22 -10.59
C MET A 1 -5.51 -5.67 -9.47
N LEU A 2 -4.50 -6.42 -9.04
CA LEU A 2 -3.43 -5.84 -8.22
C LEU A 2 -2.69 -4.86 -9.13
N PHE A 3 -2.59 -3.59 -8.71
CA PHE A 3 -1.91 -2.53 -9.45
C PHE A 3 -0.47 -2.98 -9.74
N LYS A 4 -0.23 -3.55 -10.92
CA LYS A 4 1.10 -3.84 -11.45
C LYS A 4 1.43 -2.68 -12.38
N PRO A 5 2.20 -1.71 -11.93
CA PRO A 5 2.55 -0.61 -12.80
C PRO A 5 3.76 -1.08 -13.59
N GLU A 6 3.57 -1.38 -14.88
CA GLU A 6 4.65 -1.80 -15.77
C GLU A 6 5.77 -0.73 -15.90
N ASP A 7 5.51 0.51 -15.47
CA ASP A 7 6.41 1.67 -15.56
C ASP A 7 6.76 2.35 -14.22
N LYS A 8 6.45 1.75 -13.05
CA LYS A 8 6.78 2.38 -11.75
C LYS A 8 8.03 1.79 -11.12
N ASN A 9 8.86 2.67 -10.58
CA ASN A 9 10.09 2.28 -9.89
C ASN A 9 9.75 1.66 -8.53
N PRO A 10 10.31 0.49 -8.18
CA PRO A 10 10.09 -0.12 -6.89
C PRO A 10 10.73 0.70 -5.78
N TYR A 11 10.08 0.73 -4.62
CA TYR A 11 10.67 1.30 -3.42
C TYR A 11 11.54 0.26 -2.71
N ILE A 12 12.79 0.61 -2.36
CA ILE A 12 13.66 -0.30 -1.62
C ILE A 12 13.40 -0.13 -0.12
N PHE A 13 12.68 -1.07 0.48
CA PHE A 13 12.41 -1.12 1.91
C PHE A 13 13.23 -2.25 2.56
N ASN A 14 14.07 -1.92 3.55
CA ASN A 14 14.95 -2.88 4.22
C ASN A 14 15.76 -3.79 3.25
N GLY A 15 16.26 -3.22 2.16
CA GLY A 15 17.04 -3.95 1.15
C GLY A 15 16.21 -4.83 0.22
N LYS A 16 14.87 -4.81 0.34
CA LYS A 16 13.96 -5.56 -0.54
C LYS A 16 13.12 -4.60 -1.39
N PRO A 17 12.91 -4.91 -2.69
CA PRO A 17 12.07 -4.09 -3.55
C PRO A 17 10.60 -4.33 -3.23
N LEU A 18 9.87 -3.24 -3.03
CA LEU A 18 8.43 -3.19 -2.86
C LEU A 18 7.86 -2.66 -4.19
N LYS A 19 7.28 -3.55 -4.99
CA LYS A 19 6.93 -3.29 -6.40
C LYS A 19 5.46 -2.94 -6.58
N ASP A 20 4.61 -3.54 -5.77
CA ASP A 20 3.16 -3.44 -5.92
C ASP A 20 2.42 -3.48 -4.58
N PHE A 21 1.10 -3.52 -4.67
CA PHE A 21 0.21 -3.55 -3.51
C PHE A 21 0.34 -4.84 -2.69
N GLN A 22 0.68 -5.97 -3.33
CA GLN A 22 0.85 -7.25 -2.65
C GLN A 22 2.12 -7.23 -1.80
N ASP A 23 3.23 -6.75 -2.36
CA ASP A 23 4.47 -6.56 -1.60
C ASP A 23 4.23 -5.63 -0.39
N LEU A 24 3.50 -4.52 -0.58
CA LEU A 24 3.16 -3.62 0.52
C LEU A 24 2.45 -4.37 1.66
N LYS A 25 1.44 -5.17 1.31
CA LYS A 25 0.65 -5.93 2.29
C LYS A 25 1.51 -6.95 3.04
N ASP A 26 2.47 -7.59 2.38
CA ASP A 26 3.37 -8.56 3.03
C ASP A 26 4.40 -7.89 3.94
N TYR A 27 4.87 -6.67 3.61
CA TYR A 27 5.77 -5.89 4.48
C TYR A 27 5.04 -4.99 5.48
N LEU A 28 3.71 -4.91 5.43
CA LEU A 28 2.89 -3.96 6.20
C LEU A 28 3.12 -4.05 7.71
N VAL A 29 3.47 -5.24 8.21
CA VAL A 29 3.78 -5.46 9.64
C VAL A 29 4.97 -4.61 10.11
N ALA A 30 5.96 -4.39 9.24
CA ALA A 30 7.19 -3.66 9.55
C ALA A 30 6.99 -2.13 9.59
N PHE A 31 5.91 -1.61 9.00
CA PHE A 31 5.60 -0.19 9.04
C PHE A 31 4.94 0.19 10.36
N THR A 32 5.30 1.37 10.86
CA THR A 32 4.74 2.01 12.05
C THR A 32 3.73 3.10 11.67
N GLU A 33 2.98 3.61 12.65
CA GLU A 33 2.05 4.74 12.42
C GLU A 33 2.75 5.98 11.85
N ARG A 34 4.05 6.17 12.13
CA ARG A 34 4.84 7.30 11.61
C ARG A 34 5.00 7.24 10.10
N GLU A 35 4.94 6.05 9.53
CA GLU A 35 5.09 5.82 8.09
C GLU A 35 3.75 5.79 7.36
N ALA A 36 2.62 5.95 8.05
CA ALA A 36 1.29 5.90 7.44
C ALA A 36 1.12 6.92 6.30
N ILE A 37 1.72 8.11 6.44
CA ILE A 37 1.70 9.13 5.38
C ILE A 37 2.54 8.70 4.18
N TRP A 38 3.69 8.08 4.41
CA TRP A 38 4.52 7.52 3.33
C TRP A 38 3.75 6.41 2.60
N VAL A 39 3.09 5.51 3.34
CA VAL A 39 2.25 4.45 2.78
C VAL A 39 1.14 5.03 1.92
N ALA A 40 0.46 6.10 2.36
CA ALA A 40 -0.55 6.76 1.55
C ALA A 40 0.02 7.29 0.22
N SER A 41 1.18 7.92 0.25
CA SER A 41 1.84 8.41 -0.97
C SER A 41 2.26 7.27 -1.89
N TRP A 42 2.70 6.13 -1.34
CA TRP A 42 3.00 4.94 -2.14
C TRP A 42 1.74 4.38 -2.83
N ILE A 43 0.62 4.31 -2.10
CA ILE A 43 -0.66 3.86 -2.65
C ILE A 43 -1.20 4.79 -3.74
N GLU A 44 -1.11 6.10 -3.52
CA GLU A 44 -1.45 7.09 -4.55
C GLU A 44 -0.53 6.96 -5.76
N TYR A 45 0.78 6.78 -5.52
CA TYR A 45 1.74 6.53 -6.58
C TYR A 45 1.38 5.27 -7.36
N LEU A 46 0.87 4.20 -6.74
CA LEU A 46 0.36 3.00 -7.41
C LEU A 46 -0.95 3.23 -8.20
N GLY A 47 -1.66 4.34 -7.95
CA GLY A 47 -2.85 4.77 -8.69
C GLY A 47 -4.16 4.64 -7.91
N ASP A 48 -4.11 4.34 -6.61
CA ASP A 48 -5.30 4.22 -5.75
C ASP A 48 -5.48 5.45 -4.85
N GLU A 49 -5.90 6.56 -5.45
CA GLU A 49 -6.09 7.85 -4.77
C GLU A 49 -7.12 7.76 -3.62
N GLU A 50 -8.16 6.93 -3.78
CA GLU A 50 -9.20 6.75 -2.77
C GLU A 50 -8.62 6.14 -1.49
N THR A 51 -7.88 5.03 -1.63
CA THR A 51 -7.25 4.34 -0.49
C THR A 51 -6.21 5.24 0.16
N ALA A 52 -5.41 5.96 -0.61
CA ALA A 52 -4.45 6.94 -0.11
C ALA A 52 -5.13 8.03 0.74
N SER A 53 -6.25 8.58 0.25
CA SER A 53 -7.05 9.58 0.97
C SER A 53 -7.61 9.03 2.29
N ARG A 54 -8.12 7.79 2.31
CA ARG A 54 -8.60 7.12 3.53
C ARG A 54 -7.50 6.98 4.57
N ILE A 55 -6.29 6.61 4.15
CA ILE A 55 -5.12 6.51 5.04
C ILE A 55 -4.76 7.87 5.62
N ARG A 56 -4.68 8.92 4.80
CA ARG A 56 -4.35 10.29 5.28
C ARG A 56 -5.36 10.81 6.30
N ARG A 57 -6.64 10.46 6.17
CA ARG A 57 -7.69 10.83 7.13
C ARG A 57 -7.63 10.04 8.43
N LYS A 58 -7.17 8.79 8.38
CA LYS A 58 -7.10 7.89 9.55
C LYS A 58 -5.75 7.16 9.60
N PRO A 59 -4.63 7.87 9.80
CA PRO A 59 -3.29 7.30 9.67
C PRO A 59 -3.03 6.17 10.67
N LYS A 60 -3.60 6.24 11.88
CA LYS A 60 -3.50 5.16 12.88
C LYS A 60 -4.13 3.84 12.42
N ASN A 61 -5.07 3.89 11.48
CA ASN A 61 -5.79 2.72 10.98
C ASN A 61 -5.29 2.25 9.61
N PHE A 62 -4.15 2.76 9.13
CA PHE A 62 -3.68 2.48 7.77
C PHE A 62 -3.53 0.99 7.47
N LYS A 63 -3.08 0.18 8.44
CA LYS A 63 -2.91 -1.27 8.25
C LYS A 63 -4.23 -1.95 7.89
N ASN A 64 -5.29 -1.64 8.64
CA ASN A 64 -6.61 -2.21 8.37
C ASN A 64 -7.16 -1.74 7.02
N ILE A 65 -6.96 -0.46 6.67
CA ILE A 65 -7.37 0.09 5.37
C ILE A 65 -6.69 -0.65 4.21
N ILE A 66 -5.39 -0.94 4.31
CA ILE A 66 -4.66 -1.73 3.30
C ILE A 66 -5.18 -3.17 3.23
N TYR A 67 -5.43 -3.82 4.37
CA TYR A 67 -5.98 -5.19 4.39
C TYR A 67 -7.38 -5.28 3.78
N ASP A 68 -8.28 -4.37 4.15
CA ASP A 68 -9.63 -4.32 3.58
C ASP A 68 -9.54 -4.14 2.06
N ARG A 69 -8.72 -3.19 1.61
CA ARG A 69 -8.52 -2.95 0.18
C ARG A 69 -7.89 -4.14 -0.55
N TYR A 70 -6.94 -4.84 0.08
CA TYR A 70 -6.37 -6.07 -0.47
C TYR A 70 -7.48 -7.11 -0.70
N ASN A 71 -8.36 -7.31 0.29
CA ASN A 71 -9.44 -8.27 0.20
C ASN A 71 -10.47 -7.90 -0.89
N GLU A 72 -10.79 -6.61 -1.05
CA GLU A 72 -11.64 -6.10 -2.14
C GLU A 72 -11.04 -6.37 -3.54
N LEU A 73 -9.71 -6.31 -3.67
CA LEU A 73 -9.00 -6.51 -4.93
C LEU A 73 -8.66 -7.97 -5.22
N SER A 74 -8.70 -8.83 -4.20
CA SER A 74 -8.39 -10.26 -4.25
C SER A 74 -9.58 -11.24 -4.41
N PRO A 75 -10.83 -10.89 -4.80
CA PRO A 75 -11.93 -11.86 -4.81
C PRO A 75 -11.89 -12.89 -5.95
N HIS A 76 -10.81 -12.97 -6.76
CA HIS A 76 -10.72 -13.88 -7.91
C HIS A 76 -9.33 -14.48 -8.17
N ILE A 77 -8.61 -14.91 -7.13
CA ILE A 77 -7.47 -15.84 -7.28
C ILE A 77 -7.85 -17.19 -6.71
#